data_AF-A0A7S2WTW0-F1
#
_entry.id   AF-A0A7S2WTW0-F1
#
_cell.length_a   1.000
_cell.length_b   1.000
_cell.length_c   1.000
_cell.angle_alpha   90.00
_cell.angle_beta   90.00
_cell.angle_gamma   90.00
#
_symmetry.space_group_name_H-M   'P 1'
#
loop_
_entity.id
_entity.type
_entity.pdbx_description
1 polymer ?
#
loop_
_entity_poly.entity_id
_entity_poly.type
_entity_poly.pdbx_seq_one_letter_code
_entity_poly.pdbx_strand_id
1 'polypeptide(L)'
;MAAETEGKGPWCDWAAEAYAKVVLHAVKHPHCGVSGFLLGSVEDGGRRVLVADAVPLFHSHPLAPGLEAAAQLVTAAGGKIVGFYESNASASTKGTYSLVGERAMQTIEAECAGAVLVCLVSERLAQPKDHALQVLRRGGGRWDVKLRARDADSQDVTMPLALQLCREAVSLGLHEKLVDFDDHLEDVSKNPLNPAVAGDLGQLVATQQKAAA
;
A
#
# COMPACT_ATOMS: atom_id res chain seq x y z
N MET A 1 18.99 23.29 13.25
CA MET A 1 18.78 22.27 12.19
C MET A 1 19.64 21.09 12.56
N ALA A 2 19.09 20.14 13.30
CA ALA A 2 19.77 18.89 13.58
C ALA A 2 19.47 17.96 12.40
N ALA A 3 20.52 17.45 11.77
CA ALA A 3 20.40 16.30 10.89
C ALA A 3 19.79 15.17 11.71
N GLU A 4 18.53 14.85 11.49
CA GLU A 4 17.91 13.65 12.04
C GLU A 4 18.71 12.46 11.51
N THR A 5 19.18 11.64 12.43
CA THR A 5 20.09 10.53 12.17
C THR A 5 19.53 9.57 11.13
N GLU A 6 20.10 9.58 9.93
CA GLU A 6 20.04 8.48 8.98
C GLU A 6 20.49 7.20 9.70
N GLY A 7 19.58 6.24 9.90
CA GLY A 7 19.95 4.84 10.13
C GLY A 7 19.45 4.10 11.38
N LYS A 8 18.65 4.67 12.30
CA LYS A 8 18.13 3.88 13.46
C LYS A 8 16.68 4.16 13.87
N GLY A 9 15.76 4.12 12.91
CA GLY A 9 14.32 3.98 13.18
C GLY A 9 13.76 2.74 12.49
N PRO A 10 12.63 2.17 12.94
CA PRO A 10 11.95 1.18 12.12
C PRO A 10 11.35 1.88 10.89
N TRP A 11 11.76 1.46 9.70
CA TRP A 11 11.39 2.08 8.42
C TRP A 11 10.46 1.20 7.61
N CYS A 12 9.54 1.84 6.91
CA CYS A 12 8.74 1.22 5.87
C CYS A 12 9.09 1.93 4.56
N ASP A 13 9.90 1.28 3.73
CA ASP A 13 10.38 1.80 2.46
C ASP A 13 9.38 1.41 1.36
N TRP A 14 8.99 2.35 0.52
CA TRP A 14 7.97 2.15 -0.51
C TRP A 14 8.53 2.39 -1.90
N ALA A 15 8.30 1.44 -2.80
CA ALA A 15 8.35 1.70 -4.23
C ALA A 15 7.25 2.70 -4.60
N ALA A 16 7.56 3.64 -5.50
CA ALA A 16 6.62 4.67 -5.94
C ALA A 16 5.36 4.05 -6.55
N GLU A 17 5.52 2.96 -7.31
CA GLU A 17 4.46 2.21 -7.96
C GLU A 17 3.52 1.54 -6.96
N ALA A 18 4.06 0.99 -5.87
CA ALA A 18 3.26 0.38 -4.81
C ALA A 18 2.35 1.41 -4.14
N TYR A 19 2.92 2.59 -3.81
CA TYR A 19 2.14 3.72 -3.30
C TYR A 19 1.07 4.17 -4.31
N ALA A 20 1.44 4.27 -5.60
CA ALA A 20 0.52 4.64 -6.65
C ALA A 20 -0.66 3.67 -6.79
N LYS A 21 -0.44 2.35 -6.79
CA LYS A 21 -1.55 1.38 -6.84
C LYS A 21 -2.53 1.53 -5.68
N VAL A 22 -2.03 1.76 -4.45
CA VAL A 22 -2.87 2.00 -3.27
C VAL A 22 -3.71 3.28 -3.45
N VAL A 23 -3.11 4.36 -3.93
CA VAL A 23 -3.82 5.63 -4.17
C VAL A 23 -4.83 5.50 -5.31
N LEU A 24 -4.45 4.87 -6.42
CA LEU A 24 -5.34 4.65 -7.57
C LEU A 24 -6.57 3.82 -7.19
N HIS A 25 -6.42 2.82 -6.32
CA HIS A 25 -7.54 2.03 -5.81
C HIS A 25 -8.53 2.91 -5.04
N ALA A 26 -8.04 3.75 -4.13
CA ALA A 26 -8.88 4.69 -3.38
C ALA A 26 -9.53 5.77 -4.27
N VAL A 27 -8.83 6.24 -5.31
CA VAL A 27 -9.37 7.21 -6.27
C VAL A 27 -10.46 6.59 -7.15
N LYS A 28 -10.31 5.33 -7.55
CA LYS A 28 -11.33 4.57 -8.31
C LYS A 28 -12.63 4.41 -7.50
N HIS A 29 -12.51 4.23 -6.19
CA HIS A 29 -13.64 3.99 -5.30
C HIS A 29 -13.76 5.05 -4.19
N PRO A 30 -14.07 6.32 -4.53
CA PRO A 30 -14.00 7.44 -3.59
C PRO A 30 -15.10 7.44 -2.51
N HIS A 31 -16.11 6.58 -2.65
CA HIS A 31 -17.31 6.53 -1.82
C HIS A 31 -17.34 5.33 -0.84
N CYS A 32 -16.31 4.48 -0.85
CA CYS A 32 -16.19 3.35 0.06
C CYS A 32 -14.74 3.16 0.56
N GLY A 33 -14.60 2.33 1.59
CA GLY A 33 -13.28 1.91 2.07
C GLY A 33 -12.70 0.88 1.11
N VAL A 34 -11.40 0.99 0.83
CA VAL A 34 -10.65 0.05 0.00
C VAL A 34 -9.63 -0.70 0.83
N SER A 35 -9.28 -1.92 0.43
CA SER A 35 -8.25 -2.71 1.11
C SER A 35 -7.47 -3.61 0.17
N GLY A 36 -6.28 -4.05 0.61
CA GLY A 36 -5.52 -5.03 -0.14
C GLY A 36 -4.19 -5.45 0.47
N PHE A 37 -3.45 -6.31 -0.23
CA PHE A 37 -2.16 -6.81 0.22
C PHE A 37 -1.00 -5.91 -0.20
N LEU A 38 0.02 -5.87 0.65
CA LEU A 38 1.31 -5.25 0.37
C LEU A 38 2.34 -6.35 0.14
N LEU A 39 3.12 -6.22 -0.94
CA LEU A 39 4.11 -7.22 -1.33
C LEU A 39 5.52 -6.69 -1.17
N GLY A 40 6.45 -7.55 -0.75
CA GLY A 40 7.87 -7.19 -0.66
C GLY A 40 8.68 -8.05 0.30
N SER A 41 9.51 -7.40 1.13
CA SER A 41 10.40 -8.06 2.10
C SER A 41 10.33 -7.42 3.48
N VAL A 42 10.58 -8.26 4.50
CA VAL A 42 10.84 -7.82 5.87
C VAL A 42 12.32 -8.12 6.17
N GLU A 43 13.05 -7.09 6.55
CA GLU A 43 14.51 -7.06 6.68
C GLU A 43 14.93 -6.66 8.10
N ASP A 44 16.22 -6.82 8.43
CA ASP A 44 16.83 -6.37 9.69
C ASP A 44 16.12 -6.90 10.96
N GLY A 45 15.67 -8.15 10.93
CA GLY A 45 14.89 -8.75 12.02
C GLY A 45 13.53 -8.05 12.20
N GLY A 46 12.97 -7.54 11.12
CA GLY A 46 11.73 -6.78 11.09
C GLY A 46 11.88 -5.30 11.38
N ARG A 47 13.09 -4.74 11.48
CA ARG A 47 13.25 -3.28 11.65
C ARG A 47 12.99 -2.52 10.36
N ARG A 48 13.07 -3.18 9.21
CA ARG A 48 12.84 -2.57 7.91
C ARG A 48 11.83 -3.40 7.14
N VAL A 49 10.85 -2.75 6.54
CA VAL A 49 9.89 -3.39 5.64
C VAL A 49 9.99 -2.67 4.30
N LEU A 50 10.26 -3.42 3.23
CA LEU A 50 10.22 -2.91 1.88
C LEU A 50 8.87 -3.32 1.27
N VAL A 51 8.07 -2.33 0.89
CA VAL A 51 6.85 -2.49 0.12
C VAL A 51 7.19 -2.23 -1.34
N ALA A 52 7.39 -3.32 -2.07
CA ALA A 52 7.78 -3.30 -3.49
C ALA A 52 6.58 -3.24 -4.44
N ASP A 53 5.42 -3.78 -4.03
CA ASP A 53 4.20 -3.71 -4.82
C ASP A 53 2.95 -3.77 -3.93
N ALA A 54 1.77 -3.49 -4.49
CA ALA A 54 0.48 -3.64 -3.82
C ALA A 54 -0.53 -4.35 -4.74
N VAL A 55 -1.39 -5.17 -4.13
CA VAL A 55 -2.50 -5.87 -4.82
C VAL A 55 -3.83 -5.35 -4.26
N PRO A 56 -4.55 -4.52 -5.03
CA PRO A 56 -5.93 -4.13 -4.73
C PRO A 56 -6.84 -5.33 -4.58
N LEU A 57 -7.59 -5.41 -3.48
CA LEU A 57 -8.50 -6.53 -3.23
C LEU A 57 -9.96 -6.09 -3.23
N PHE A 58 -10.37 -5.31 -2.23
CA PHE A 58 -11.78 -5.08 -2.00
C PHE A 58 -12.09 -3.59 -1.92
N HIS A 59 -13.14 -3.20 -2.63
CA HIS A 59 -13.89 -1.96 -2.40
C HIS A 59 -15.25 -2.25 -1.73
N SER A 60 -15.55 -3.54 -1.53
CA SER A 60 -16.63 -4.06 -0.70
C SER A 60 -16.11 -4.46 0.70
N HIS A 61 -17.00 -4.96 1.56
CA HIS A 61 -16.60 -5.49 2.87
C HIS A 61 -15.86 -6.84 2.72
N PRO A 62 -14.58 -6.94 3.09
CA PRO A 62 -13.83 -8.17 2.91
C PRO A 62 -14.39 -9.28 3.79
N LEU A 63 -14.63 -10.45 3.18
CA LEU A 63 -15.00 -11.68 3.88
C LEU A 63 -13.81 -12.64 3.88
N ALA A 64 -13.72 -13.49 4.92
CA ALA A 64 -12.60 -14.41 5.09
C ALA A 64 -12.33 -15.29 3.85
N PRO A 65 -13.35 -15.91 3.19
CA PRO A 65 -13.09 -16.71 1.99
C PRO A 65 -12.46 -15.92 0.84
N GLY A 66 -12.86 -14.65 0.67
CA GLY A 66 -12.29 -13.77 -0.35
C GLY A 66 -10.83 -13.44 -0.07
N LEU A 67 -10.51 -13.10 1.19
CA LEU A 67 -9.14 -12.84 1.63
C LEU A 67 -8.22 -14.05 1.44
N GLU A 68 -8.72 -15.26 1.79
CA GLU A 68 -7.99 -16.51 1.61
C GLU A 68 -7.71 -16.82 0.14
N ALA A 69 -8.73 -16.69 -0.71
CA ALA A 69 -8.58 -16.91 -2.16
C ALA A 69 -7.59 -15.92 -2.79
N ALA A 70 -7.69 -14.64 -2.42
CA ALA A 70 -6.75 -13.62 -2.86
C ALA A 70 -5.31 -13.90 -2.41
N ALA A 71 -5.12 -14.35 -1.16
CA ALA A 71 -3.80 -14.69 -0.63
C ALA A 71 -3.18 -15.88 -1.37
N GLN A 72 -3.98 -16.90 -1.70
CA GLN A 72 -3.55 -18.03 -2.51
C GLN A 72 -3.15 -17.59 -3.92
N LEU A 73 -3.94 -16.73 -4.56
CA LEU A 73 -3.62 -16.20 -5.89
C LEU A 73 -2.29 -15.45 -5.89
N VAL A 74 -2.09 -14.54 -4.92
CA VAL A 74 -0.84 -13.77 -4.78
C VAL A 74 0.35 -14.70 -4.54
N THR A 75 0.20 -15.68 -3.64
CA THR A 75 1.27 -16.62 -3.30
C THR A 75 1.62 -17.52 -4.48
N ALA A 76 0.62 -18.02 -5.22
CA ALA A 76 0.82 -18.83 -6.41
C ALA A 76 1.54 -18.06 -7.54
N ALA A 77 1.34 -16.74 -7.62
CA ALA A 77 2.06 -15.85 -8.51
C ALA A 77 3.48 -15.49 -8.02
N GLY A 78 3.92 -16.02 -6.86
CA GLY A 78 5.24 -15.76 -6.27
C GLY A 78 5.32 -14.48 -5.43
N GLY A 79 4.19 -13.82 -5.15
CA GLY A 79 4.13 -12.65 -4.29
C GLY A 79 4.40 -13.00 -2.82
N LYS A 80 5.16 -12.15 -2.13
CA LYS A 80 5.41 -12.26 -0.68
C LYS A 80 4.63 -11.19 0.06
N ILE A 81 3.57 -11.58 0.76
CA ILE A 81 2.72 -10.66 1.51
C ILE A 81 3.47 -10.19 2.77
N VAL A 82 3.73 -8.89 2.86
CA VAL A 82 4.43 -8.24 3.98
C VAL A 82 3.54 -7.26 4.74
N GLY A 83 2.27 -7.20 4.37
CA GLY A 83 1.31 -6.34 5.05
C GLY A 83 -0.05 -6.30 4.41
N PHE A 84 -0.92 -5.52 5.03
CA PHE A 84 -2.27 -5.23 4.58
C PHE A 84 -2.47 -3.72 4.61
N TYR A 85 -3.17 -3.19 3.64
CA TYR A 85 -3.62 -1.80 3.67
C TYR A 85 -5.15 -1.72 3.71
N GLU A 86 -5.64 -0.65 4.31
CA GLU A 86 -7.05 -0.28 4.30
C GLU A 86 -7.19 1.24 4.30
N SER A 87 -8.26 1.76 3.71
CA SER A 87 -8.67 3.16 3.86
C SER A 87 -9.84 3.27 4.84
N ASN A 88 -9.87 4.35 5.62
CA ASN A 88 -10.99 4.59 6.52
C ASN A 88 -12.18 5.16 5.71
N ALA A 89 -13.34 4.52 5.79
CA ALA A 89 -14.59 5.03 5.18
C ALA A 89 -15.16 6.25 5.93
N SER A 90 -14.74 6.49 7.17
CA SER A 90 -15.18 7.62 8.00
C SER A 90 -14.04 8.58 8.27
N ALA A 91 -14.12 9.77 7.68
CA ALA A 91 -13.13 10.84 7.78
C ALA A 91 -12.83 11.40 9.20
N SER A 92 -13.47 10.85 10.23
CA SER A 92 -13.46 11.36 11.60
C SER A 92 -12.45 10.70 12.53
N THR A 93 -11.88 9.54 12.17
CA THR A 93 -11.09 8.75 13.12
C THR A 93 -9.64 8.64 12.68
N LYS A 94 -8.79 9.47 13.31
CA LYS A 94 -7.33 9.45 13.10
C LYS A 94 -6.76 8.05 13.37
N GLY A 95 -6.39 7.34 12.32
CA GLY A 95 -5.46 6.20 12.43
C GLY A 95 -5.99 4.98 13.17
N THR A 96 -7.29 4.74 13.10
CA THR A 96 -7.92 3.52 13.60
C THR A 96 -7.99 2.49 12.49
N TYR A 97 -7.62 1.27 12.81
CA TYR A 97 -7.76 0.12 11.92
C TYR A 97 -9.09 -0.59 12.17
N SER A 98 -9.57 -1.31 11.16
CA SER A 98 -10.79 -2.11 11.27
C SER A 98 -10.53 -3.47 11.94
N LEU A 99 -11.59 -4.10 12.45
CA LEU A 99 -11.51 -5.49 12.94
C LEU A 99 -11.08 -6.45 11.82
N VAL A 100 -11.46 -6.15 10.57
CA VAL A 100 -11.06 -6.93 9.40
C VAL A 100 -9.56 -6.80 9.18
N GLY A 101 -9.03 -5.57 9.20
CA GLY A 101 -7.59 -5.29 9.12
C GLY A 101 -6.81 -5.99 10.24
N GLU A 102 -7.33 -5.96 11.48
CA GLU A 102 -6.72 -6.68 12.60
C GLU A 102 -6.67 -8.20 12.36
N ARG A 103 -7.76 -8.80 11.88
CA ARG A 103 -7.84 -10.25 11.61
C ARG A 103 -6.99 -10.68 10.43
N ALA A 104 -6.99 -9.91 9.35
CA ALA A 104 -6.12 -10.13 8.20
C ALA A 104 -4.65 -10.13 8.65
N MET A 105 -4.26 -9.14 9.46
CA MET A 105 -2.90 -9.04 9.96
C MET A 105 -2.51 -10.13 10.95
N GLN A 106 -3.42 -10.65 11.77
CA GLN A 106 -3.14 -11.83 12.62
C GLN A 106 -2.69 -13.03 11.78
N THR A 107 -3.32 -13.22 10.62
CA THR A 107 -2.96 -14.30 9.68
C THR A 107 -1.65 -13.99 8.97
N ILE A 108 -1.48 -12.77 8.48
CA ILE A 108 -0.24 -12.34 7.78
C ILE A 108 0.97 -12.41 8.71
N GLU A 109 0.87 -11.97 9.97
CA GLU A 109 1.99 -12.01 10.92
C GLU A 109 2.41 -13.43 11.31
N ALA A 110 1.49 -14.41 11.23
CA ALA A 110 1.83 -15.80 11.49
C ALA A 110 2.80 -16.35 10.43
N GLU A 111 2.68 -15.88 9.19
CA GLU A 111 3.52 -16.27 8.06
C GLU A 111 4.72 -15.31 7.84
N CYS A 112 4.53 -14.03 8.16
CA CYS A 112 5.50 -12.95 7.94
C CYS A 112 5.69 -12.11 9.21
N ALA A 113 6.62 -12.56 10.06
CA ALA A 113 6.96 -11.85 11.28
C ALA A 113 7.49 -10.44 10.96
N GLY A 114 6.83 -9.41 11.50
CA GLY A 114 7.20 -8.01 11.28
C GLY A 114 6.46 -7.32 10.13
N ALA A 115 5.43 -7.97 9.56
CA ALA A 115 4.49 -7.35 8.64
C ALA A 115 3.83 -6.08 9.21
N VAL A 116 3.33 -5.24 8.30
CA VAL A 116 2.76 -3.92 8.63
C VAL A 116 1.29 -3.79 8.23
N LEU A 117 0.55 -3.06 9.05
CA LEU A 117 -0.79 -2.59 8.72
C LEU A 117 -0.72 -1.14 8.29
N VAL A 118 -1.27 -0.81 7.14
CA VAL A 118 -1.18 0.53 6.57
C VAL A 118 -2.56 1.13 6.44
N CYS A 119 -2.82 2.20 7.18
CA CYS A 119 -4.05 2.97 7.04
C CYS A 119 -3.81 4.12 6.05
N LEU A 120 -4.53 4.10 4.93
CA LEU A 120 -4.57 5.20 3.98
C LEU A 120 -5.52 6.28 4.50
N VAL A 121 -4.98 7.47 4.75
CA VAL A 121 -5.72 8.63 5.29
C VAL A 121 -6.24 9.47 4.12
N SER A 122 -7.47 9.18 3.69
CA SER A 122 -8.11 9.78 2.51
C SER A 122 -8.14 11.31 2.52
N GLU A 123 -8.25 11.95 3.69
CA GLU A 123 -8.25 13.43 3.80
C GLU A 123 -6.93 14.04 3.32
N ARG A 124 -5.81 13.31 3.47
CA ARG A 124 -4.50 13.76 2.99
C ARG A 124 -4.36 13.68 1.47
N LEU A 125 -5.15 12.84 0.81
CA LEU A 125 -5.18 12.80 -0.66
C LEU A 125 -5.85 14.06 -1.25
N ALA A 126 -6.87 14.59 -0.57
CA ALA A 126 -7.58 15.81 -1.00
C ALA A 126 -6.73 17.08 -0.82
N GLN A 127 -5.83 17.10 0.17
CA GLN A 127 -4.92 18.21 0.44
C GLN A 127 -3.48 17.71 0.61
N PRO A 128 -2.79 17.36 -0.49
CA PRO A 128 -1.50 16.69 -0.44
C PRO A 128 -0.38 17.66 -0.02
N LYS A 129 -0.19 17.80 1.29
CA LYS A 129 0.99 18.44 1.90
C LYS A 129 2.08 17.41 2.26
N ASP A 130 1.67 16.15 2.39
CA ASP A 130 2.48 15.01 2.82
C ASP A 130 1.82 13.71 2.28
N HIS A 131 2.50 12.58 2.36
CA HIS A 131 1.94 11.28 1.94
C HIS A 131 0.74 10.86 2.80
N ALA A 132 -0.14 10.05 2.21
CA ALA A 132 -1.39 9.64 2.85
C ALA A 132 -1.25 8.43 3.80
N LEU A 133 -0.05 7.88 3.98
CA LEU A 133 0.15 6.65 4.76
C LEU A 133 0.25 6.89 6.27
N GLN A 134 -0.37 6.00 7.03
CA GLN A 134 -0.04 5.72 8.42
C GLN A 134 0.34 4.24 8.57
N VAL A 135 1.62 3.99 8.83
CA VAL A 135 2.15 2.63 8.96
C VAL A 135 2.14 2.20 10.42
N LEU A 136 1.47 1.09 10.72
CA LEU A 136 1.31 0.50 12.04
C LEU A 136 2.00 -0.86 12.10
N ARG A 137 2.52 -1.18 13.28
CA ARG A 137 3.01 -2.52 13.62
C ARG A 137 2.52 -2.93 14.99
N ARG A 138 2.35 -4.23 15.19
CA ARG A 138 1.92 -4.77 16.47
C ARG A 138 3.02 -4.66 17.54
N GLY A 139 2.73 -3.97 18.63
CA GLY A 139 3.53 -3.88 19.84
C GLY A 139 2.64 -4.09 21.07
N GLY A 140 3.08 -4.89 22.05
CA GLY A 140 2.32 -5.09 23.30
C GLY A 140 0.87 -5.58 23.11
N GLY A 141 0.57 -6.28 22.01
CA GLY A 141 -0.76 -6.79 21.69
C GLY A 141 -1.70 -5.81 20.98
N ARG A 142 -1.24 -4.63 20.55
CA ARG A 142 -2.02 -3.64 19.77
C ARG A 142 -1.23 -3.14 18.57
N TRP A 143 -1.92 -2.66 17.53
CA TRP A 143 -1.31 -1.98 16.38
C TRP A 143 -1.11 -0.50 16.67
N ASP A 144 -0.05 -0.15 17.40
CA ASP A 144 0.21 1.22 17.85
C ASP A 144 1.63 1.72 17.55
N VAL A 145 2.56 0.83 17.20
CA VAL A 145 3.92 1.21 16.82
C VAL A 145 3.90 1.83 15.44
N LYS A 146 4.11 3.15 15.37
CA LYS A 146 4.13 3.88 14.09
C LYS A 146 5.50 3.80 13.45
N LEU A 147 5.59 3.16 12.28
CA LEU A 147 6.77 3.25 11.41
C LEU A 147 6.69 4.52 10.58
N ARG A 148 7.84 5.01 10.13
CA ARG A 148 7.93 6.09 9.16
C ARG A 148 7.95 5.49 7.76
N ALA A 149 7.03 5.95 6.91
CA ALA A 149 7.09 5.66 5.49
C ALA A 149 8.13 6.59 4.84
N ARG A 150 8.83 6.07 3.83
CA ARG A 150 9.72 6.86 2.99
C ARG A 150 9.89 6.20 1.63
N ASP A 151 10.39 6.97 0.69
CA ASP A 151 10.71 6.51 -0.65
C ASP A 151 11.87 5.49 -0.62
N ALA A 152 11.72 4.37 -1.32
CA ALA A 152 12.72 3.30 -1.29
C ALA A 152 14.07 3.70 -1.91
N ASP A 153 14.06 4.55 -2.94
CA ASP A 153 15.25 4.94 -3.70
C ASP A 153 16.01 6.07 -3.00
N SER A 154 15.29 7.13 -2.63
CA SER A 154 15.85 8.36 -2.06
C SER A 154 15.90 8.36 -0.53
N GLN A 155 15.18 7.45 0.12
CA GLN A 155 14.95 7.46 1.57
C GLN A 155 14.29 8.74 2.10
N ASP A 156 13.66 9.52 1.21
CA ASP A 156 12.96 10.75 1.54
C ASP A 156 11.59 10.43 2.15
N VAL A 157 11.35 10.91 3.37
CA VAL A 157 10.10 10.74 4.11
C VAL A 157 8.93 11.52 3.49
N THR A 158 9.19 12.52 2.64
CA THR A 158 8.14 13.26 1.93
C THR A 158 7.63 12.53 0.69
N MET A 159 8.33 11.46 0.26
CA MET A 159 7.99 10.61 -0.88
C MET A 159 7.67 11.37 -2.18
N PRO A 160 8.53 12.30 -2.64
CA PRO A 160 8.21 13.21 -3.74
C PRO A 160 7.97 12.48 -5.06
N LEU A 161 8.76 11.44 -5.35
CA LEU A 161 8.61 10.61 -6.55
C LEU A 161 7.24 9.91 -6.57
N ALA A 162 6.86 9.26 -5.47
CA ALA A 162 5.57 8.59 -5.34
C ALA A 162 4.38 9.57 -5.48
N LEU A 163 4.48 10.76 -4.87
CA LEU A 163 3.44 11.79 -4.99
C LEU A 163 3.31 12.33 -6.42
N GLN A 164 4.44 12.55 -7.11
CA GLN A 164 4.45 12.98 -8.50
C GLN A 164 3.85 11.90 -9.43
N LEU A 165 4.29 10.66 -9.26
CA LEU A 165 3.74 9.51 -9.98
C LEU A 165 2.23 9.38 -9.81
N CYS A 166 1.71 9.50 -8.58
CA CYS A 166 0.26 9.45 -8.35
C CYS A 166 -0.50 10.53 -9.13
N ARG A 167 -0.02 11.77 -9.14
CA ARG A 167 -0.69 12.87 -9.85
C ARG A 167 -0.77 12.61 -11.36
N GLU A 168 0.33 12.12 -11.94
CA GLU A 168 0.41 11.79 -13.36
C GLU A 168 -0.43 10.54 -13.71
N ALA A 169 -0.33 9.48 -12.91
CA ALA A 169 -1.13 8.27 -13.11
C ALA A 169 -2.64 8.56 -13.03
N VAL A 170 -3.06 9.44 -12.11
CA VAL A 170 -4.46 9.87 -12.01
C VAL A 170 -4.86 10.71 -13.22
N SER A 171 -4.04 11.66 -13.68
CA SER A 171 -4.35 12.49 -14.85
C SER A 171 -4.45 11.69 -16.15
N LEU A 172 -3.72 10.58 -16.24
CA LEU A 172 -3.78 9.62 -17.35
C LEU A 172 -4.92 8.61 -17.23
N GLY A 173 -5.73 8.67 -16.16
CA GLY A 173 -6.87 7.77 -15.97
C GLY A 173 -6.48 6.33 -15.62
N LEU A 174 -5.28 6.09 -15.06
CA LEU A 174 -4.84 4.72 -14.74
C LEU A 174 -5.68 4.06 -13.63
N HIS A 175 -6.39 4.85 -12.81
CA HIS A 175 -7.30 4.34 -11.78
C HIS A 175 -8.49 3.60 -12.40
N GLU A 176 -9.00 4.04 -13.56
CA GLU A 176 -10.08 3.37 -14.29
C GLU A 176 -9.66 2.01 -14.86
N LYS A 177 -8.35 1.83 -15.11
CA LYS A 177 -7.77 0.58 -15.62
C LYS A 177 -7.37 -0.39 -14.50
N LEU A 178 -7.28 0.09 -13.27
CA LEU A 178 -6.90 -0.71 -12.12
C LEU A 178 -8.00 -1.73 -11.84
N VAL A 179 -7.61 -3.00 -11.70
CA VAL A 179 -8.49 -4.12 -11.38
C VAL A 179 -8.24 -4.51 -9.92
N ASP A 180 -9.27 -4.54 -9.09
CA ASP A 180 -9.17 -5.17 -7.77
C ASP A 180 -9.71 -6.61 -7.79
N PHE A 181 -9.74 -7.24 -6.63
CA PHE A 181 -10.22 -8.63 -6.52
C PHE A 181 -11.75 -8.70 -6.60
N ASP A 182 -12.49 -7.68 -6.17
CA ASP A 182 -13.94 -7.60 -6.40
C ASP A 182 -14.25 -7.59 -7.91
N ASP A 183 -13.56 -6.77 -8.70
CA ASP A 183 -13.67 -6.76 -10.16
C ASP A 183 -13.39 -8.15 -10.76
N HIS A 184 -12.39 -8.85 -10.23
CA HIS A 184 -12.01 -10.20 -10.68
C HIS A 184 -13.07 -11.25 -10.33
N LEU A 185 -13.72 -11.13 -9.17
CA LEU A 185 -14.81 -12.02 -8.78
C LEU A 185 -16.05 -11.83 -9.68
N GLU A 186 -16.28 -10.60 -10.16
CA GLU A 186 -17.33 -10.32 -11.15
C GLU A 186 -16.96 -10.79 -12.56
N ASP A 187 -15.69 -10.63 -12.95
CA ASP A 187 -15.15 -11.04 -14.23
C ASP A 187 -13.74 -11.62 -14.09
N VAL A 188 -13.66 -12.95 -14.08
CA VAL A 188 -12.42 -13.71 -13.88
C VAL A 188 -11.37 -13.49 -14.97
N SER A 189 -11.73 -12.86 -16.09
CA SER A 189 -10.77 -12.48 -17.13
C SER A 189 -9.92 -11.27 -16.74
N LYS A 190 -10.38 -10.45 -15.79
CA LYS A 190 -9.63 -9.30 -15.27
C LYS A 190 -8.54 -9.77 -14.31
N ASN A 191 -7.31 -9.30 -14.48
CA ASN A 191 -6.18 -9.74 -13.66
C ASN A 191 -5.91 -8.80 -12.46
N PRO A 192 -6.16 -9.22 -11.21
CA PRO A 192 -5.99 -8.38 -10.02
C PRO A 192 -4.52 -8.07 -9.68
N LEU A 193 -3.55 -8.75 -10.30
CA LEU A 193 -2.12 -8.44 -10.17
C LEU A 193 -1.70 -7.21 -10.99
N ASN A 194 -2.57 -6.72 -11.88
CA ASN A 194 -2.38 -5.47 -12.62
C ASN A 194 -1.04 -5.35 -13.38
N PRO A 195 -0.57 -6.35 -14.17
CA PRO A 195 0.73 -6.27 -14.84
C PRO A 195 0.82 -5.11 -15.85
N ALA A 196 -0.29 -4.76 -16.52
CA ALA A 196 -0.33 -3.64 -17.45
C ALA A 196 -0.17 -2.29 -16.73
N VAL A 197 -0.94 -2.06 -15.67
CA VAL A 197 -0.83 -0.83 -14.84
C VAL A 197 0.56 -0.75 -14.19
N ALA A 198 1.13 -1.87 -13.74
CA ALA A 198 2.50 -1.92 -13.22
C ALA A 198 3.53 -1.49 -14.28
N GLY A 199 3.36 -1.96 -15.53
CA GLY A 199 4.18 -1.54 -16.66
C GLY A 199 4.06 -0.05 -16.97
N ASP A 200 2.84 0.48 -17.01
CA ASP A 200 2.58 1.92 -17.24
C ASP A 200 3.24 2.76 -16.13
N LEU A 201 3.06 2.39 -14.86
CA LEU A 201 3.68 3.09 -13.72
C LEU A 201 5.21 3.05 -13.78
N GLY A 202 5.81 1.90 -14.10
CA GLY A 202 7.26 1.77 -14.23
C GLY A 202 7.84 2.64 -15.35
N GLN A 203 7.11 2.82 -16.46
CA GLN A 203 7.52 3.74 -17.53
C GLN A 203 7.48 5.21 -17.09
N LEU A 204 6.47 5.59 -16.31
CA LEU A 204 6.37 6.94 -15.74
C LEU A 204 7.51 7.21 -14.76
N VAL A 205 7.80 6.29 -13.84
CA VAL A 205 8.93 6.40 -12.90
C VAL A 205 10.24 6.59 -13.65
N ALA A 206 10.53 5.74 -14.64
CA ALA A 206 11.75 5.84 -15.44
C ALA A 206 11.86 7.17 -16.20
N THR A 207 10.73 7.75 -16.61
CA THR A 207 10.70 9.06 -17.28
C THR A 207 11.00 10.20 -16.30
N GLN A 208 10.40 10.15 -15.11
CA GLN A 208 10.62 11.16 -14.06
C GLN A 208 12.06 11.14 -13.55
N GLN A 209 12.64 9.96 -13.35
CA GLN A 209 14.04 9.82 -12.93
C GLN A 209 15.02 10.36 -13.99
N LYS A 210 14.75 10.15 -15.28
CA LYS A 210 15.57 10.74 -16.37
C LYS A 210 15.48 12.26 -16.45
N ALA A 211 14.33 12.84 -16.10
CA ALA A 211 14.15 14.29 -16.11
C ALA A 211 14.84 14.99 -14.93
N ALA A 212 15.17 14.25 -13.87
CA ALA A 212 15.84 14.75 -12.67
C ALA A 212 17.37 14.59 -12.70
N ALA A 213 17.91 13.83 -13.67
CA ALA A 213 19.34 13.59 -13.88
C ALA A 213 19.96 14.59 -14.86
#